data_AF-A0A402BLD4-F1
#
_entry.id   AF-A0A402BLD4-F1
#
_cell.length_a   1.000
_cell.length_b   1.000
_cell.length_c   1.000
_cell.angle_alpha   90.00
_cell.angle_beta   90.00
_cell.angle_gamma   90.00
#
_symmetry.space_group_name_H-M   'P 1'
#
loop_
_entity.id
_entity.type
_entity.pdbx_description
1 polymer ?
#
loop_
_entity_poly.entity_id
_entity_poly.type
_entity_poly.pdbx_seq_one_letter_code
_entity_poly.pdbx_strand_id
1 'polypeptide(L)'
;MSIHGMSTNAETLLFLAWATRIDLRERMIKVHQERRSDAAAPERVLRGEIKYSQPPVFEEDSVYGPVYEALFNYRLDRVEYSLVDWALRGEHAVYLKASDAAAPNDEDDYSTPETGILWQSIAEDDRLMFRVKSIGRDWHETPDQVANALRLYFTFRTPLLMRTPESCFLFHEFISMSLERVNWVELASLVLDIPYQPGAMLSEEAKDGDYEAMQLALLKEMVWRGYVDFGEFSNHPLFSRQLHELCLNLAGVCYNTHGALRQLEESHSIYDQHIRQK
;
A
#
# COMPACT_ATOMS: atom_id res chain seq x y z
N MET A 1 -16.41 -0.95 39.81
CA MET A 1 -16.66 -1.03 38.36
C MET A 1 -15.93 -2.24 37.83
N SER A 2 -16.64 -3.28 37.37
CA SER A 2 -16.02 -4.37 36.63
C SER A 2 -15.68 -3.85 35.24
N ILE A 3 -14.39 -3.78 34.92
CA ILE A 3 -13.95 -3.48 33.56
C ILE A 3 -14.20 -4.76 32.75
N HIS A 4 -15.23 -4.76 31.91
CA HIS A 4 -15.44 -5.84 30.95
C HIS A 4 -14.51 -5.60 29.77
N GLY A 5 -13.58 -6.53 29.55
CA GLY A 5 -12.70 -6.51 28.39
C GLY A 5 -13.38 -7.15 27.19
N MET A 6 -13.18 -6.60 25.99
CA MET A 6 -13.60 -7.21 24.73
C MET A 6 -12.42 -7.44 23.81
N SER A 7 -12.37 -8.63 23.20
CA SER A 7 -11.36 -8.98 22.20
C SER A 7 -11.76 -8.47 20.83
N THR A 8 -10.83 -7.91 20.06
CA THR A 8 -11.08 -7.40 18.69
C THR A 8 -9.97 -7.75 17.70
N ASN A 9 -10.14 -7.33 16.45
CA ASN A 9 -9.18 -7.47 15.36
C ASN A 9 -8.08 -6.37 15.37
N ALA A 10 -7.04 -6.56 14.55
CA ALA A 10 -5.90 -5.64 14.49
C ALA A 10 -6.31 -4.27 13.94
N GLU A 11 -7.19 -4.25 12.93
CA GLU A 11 -7.70 -3.05 12.27
C GLU A 11 -8.37 -2.09 13.29
N THR A 12 -9.17 -2.63 14.20
CA THR A 12 -9.87 -1.88 15.25
C THR A 12 -8.91 -1.27 16.27
N LEU A 13 -7.85 -1.98 16.65
CA LEU A 13 -6.83 -1.44 17.56
C LEU A 13 -5.97 -0.36 16.91
N LEU A 14 -5.57 -0.54 15.66
CA LEU A 14 -4.85 0.47 14.91
C LEU A 14 -5.69 1.73 14.74
N PHE A 15 -6.98 1.58 14.45
CA PHE A 15 -7.92 2.69 14.39
C PHE A 15 -8.02 3.41 15.74
N LEU A 16 -8.14 2.66 16.85
CA LEU A 16 -8.17 3.26 18.19
C LEU A 16 -6.87 3.99 18.53
N ALA A 17 -5.71 3.41 18.21
CA ALA A 17 -4.41 4.05 18.37
C ALA A 17 -4.34 5.37 17.60
N TRP A 18 -4.85 5.41 16.36
CA TRP A 18 -4.99 6.65 15.61
C TRP A 18 -5.93 7.64 16.28
N ALA A 19 -7.11 7.17 16.70
CA ALA A 19 -8.12 7.98 17.36
C ALA A 19 -7.60 8.62 18.67
N THR A 20 -6.60 8.04 19.34
CA THR A 20 -5.95 8.68 20.51
C THR A 20 -5.04 9.86 20.15
N ARG A 21 -4.57 9.96 18.91
CA ARG A 21 -3.69 11.04 18.45
C ARG A 21 -4.45 12.29 18.01
N ILE A 22 -5.76 12.16 17.85
CA ILE A 22 -6.68 13.23 17.51
C ILE A 22 -7.70 13.39 18.64
N ASP A 23 -8.21 14.59 18.85
CA ASP A 23 -9.16 14.86 19.95
C ASP A 23 -10.58 14.37 19.60
N LEU A 24 -10.67 13.10 19.21
CA LEU A 24 -11.90 12.47 18.72
C LEU A 24 -12.88 12.22 19.86
N ARG A 25 -12.36 11.96 21.07
CA ARG A 25 -13.18 11.62 22.23
C ARG A 25 -14.17 12.73 22.57
N GLU A 26 -13.70 13.99 22.65
CA GLU A 26 -14.57 15.12 22.94
C GLU A 26 -15.64 15.33 21.86
N ARG A 27 -15.28 15.12 20.59
CA ARG A 27 -16.23 15.19 19.46
C ARG A 27 -17.27 14.09 19.55
N MET A 28 -16.87 12.85 19.84
CA MET A 28 -17.80 11.73 20.01
C MET A 28 -18.77 11.97 21.16
N ILE A 29 -18.31 12.55 22.29
CA ILE A 29 -19.20 12.94 23.40
C ILE A 29 -20.29 13.92 22.91
N LYS A 30 -19.93 14.94 22.12
CA LYS A 30 -20.91 15.90 21.55
C LYS A 30 -21.91 15.21 20.61
N VAL A 31 -21.43 14.33 19.73
CA VAL A 31 -22.28 13.57 18.80
C VAL A 31 -23.32 12.72 19.56
N HIS A 32 -22.91 12.08 20.67
CA HIS A 32 -23.84 11.32 21.51
C HIS A 32 -24.84 12.18 22.27
N GLN A 33 -24.48 13.42 22.61
CA GLN A 33 -25.42 14.36 23.25
C GLN A 33 -26.47 14.87 22.26
N GLU A 34 -26.06 15.12 21.02
CA GLU A 34 -26.91 15.71 19.97
C GLU A 34 -27.73 14.68 19.18
N ARG A 35 -27.25 13.43 19.05
CA ARG A 35 -27.82 12.42 18.13
C ARG A 35 -28.13 11.07 18.79
N ARG A 36 -28.68 11.09 20.01
CA ARG A 36 -28.97 9.88 20.82
C ARG A 36 -29.79 8.78 20.14
N SER A 37 -30.60 9.10 19.13
CA SER A 37 -31.46 8.14 18.43
C SER A 37 -30.83 7.53 17.18
N ASP A 38 -29.66 7.98 16.77
CA ASP A 38 -29.03 7.60 15.50
C ASP A 38 -27.83 6.68 15.74
N ALA A 39 -28.09 5.37 15.75
CA ALA A 39 -27.07 4.35 16.00
C ALA A 39 -25.92 4.36 14.96
N ALA A 40 -26.13 4.95 13.78
CA ALA A 40 -25.13 5.07 12.72
C ALA A 40 -24.39 6.42 12.73
N ALA A 41 -24.75 7.35 13.64
CA ALA A 41 -24.06 8.63 13.75
C ALA A 41 -22.59 8.49 14.19
N PRO A 42 -22.23 7.61 15.15
CA PRO A 42 -20.83 7.38 15.54
C PRO A 42 -19.96 6.97 14.36
N GLU A 43 -20.32 5.91 13.65
CA GLU A 43 -19.54 5.40 12.51
C GLU A 43 -19.36 6.46 11.42
N ARG A 44 -20.40 7.21 11.06
CA ARG A 44 -20.30 8.26 10.04
C ARG A 44 -19.33 9.37 10.42
N VAL A 45 -19.26 9.73 11.70
CA VAL A 45 -18.30 10.72 12.18
C VAL A 45 -16.89 10.14 12.11
N LEU A 46 -16.69 8.91 12.59
CA LEU A 46 -15.41 8.22 12.56
C LEU A 46 -14.86 8.09 11.12
N ARG A 47 -15.70 7.66 10.17
CA ARG A 47 -15.35 7.58 8.74
C ARG A 47 -15.12 8.95 8.12
N GLY A 48 -15.88 9.97 8.53
CA GLY A 48 -15.69 11.35 8.08
C GLY A 48 -14.31 11.89 8.45
N GLU A 49 -13.85 11.62 9.67
CA GLU A 49 -12.52 12.07 10.14
C GLU A 49 -11.38 11.38 9.40
N ILE A 50 -11.54 10.09 9.08
CA ILE A 50 -10.60 9.38 8.19
C ILE A 50 -10.51 10.09 6.84
N LYS A 51 -11.66 10.40 6.24
CA LYS A 51 -11.74 11.09 4.94
C LYS A 51 -11.04 12.45 4.96
N TYR A 52 -11.22 13.24 6.03
CA TYR A 52 -10.51 14.52 6.18
C TYR A 52 -8.99 14.37 6.36
N SER A 53 -8.54 13.20 6.83
CA SER A 53 -7.12 12.88 6.99
C SER A 53 -6.51 12.11 5.82
N GLN A 54 -7.27 11.90 4.73
CA GLN A 54 -6.78 11.15 3.58
C GLN A 54 -5.54 11.83 2.99
N PRO A 55 -4.48 11.06 2.70
CA PRO A 55 -3.30 11.62 2.08
C PRO A 55 -3.65 12.12 0.66
N PRO A 56 -3.07 13.25 0.21
CA PRO A 56 -3.33 13.81 -1.11
C PRO A 56 -3.13 12.81 -2.25
N VAL A 57 -2.27 11.82 -2.03
CA VAL A 57 -1.97 10.76 -3.00
C VAL A 57 -3.19 9.95 -3.47
N PHE A 58 -4.25 9.83 -2.65
CA PHE A 58 -5.47 9.14 -3.08
C PHE A 58 -6.25 9.94 -4.12
N GLU A 59 -6.16 11.28 -4.08
CA GLU A 59 -6.87 12.17 -5.01
C GLU A 59 -5.98 12.63 -6.18
N GLU A 60 -4.69 12.85 -5.93
CA GLU A 60 -3.75 13.46 -6.88
C GLU A 60 -3.03 12.43 -7.76
N ASP A 61 -2.82 11.19 -7.28
CA ASP A 61 -2.19 10.13 -8.07
C ASP A 61 -3.26 9.32 -8.82
N SER A 62 -3.59 9.78 -10.02
CA SER A 62 -4.56 9.10 -10.89
C SER A 62 -4.23 7.64 -11.24
N VAL A 63 -2.97 7.20 -11.11
CA VAL A 63 -2.56 5.86 -11.56
C VAL A 63 -2.53 4.87 -10.40
N TYR A 64 -1.98 5.26 -9.26
CA TYR A 64 -1.86 4.34 -8.12
C TYR A 64 -2.78 4.68 -6.95
N GLY A 65 -3.22 5.94 -6.83
CA GLY A 65 -4.14 6.38 -5.78
C GLY A 65 -5.36 5.48 -5.64
N PRO A 66 -6.08 5.16 -6.74
CA PRO A 66 -7.25 4.27 -6.70
C PRO A 66 -6.96 2.88 -6.13
N VAL A 67 -5.82 2.29 -6.47
CA VAL A 67 -5.43 0.96 -5.97
C VAL A 67 -5.24 0.98 -4.46
N TYR A 68 -4.49 1.95 -3.94
CA TYR A 68 -4.23 2.03 -2.52
C TYR A 68 -5.45 2.47 -1.73
N GLU A 69 -6.29 3.32 -2.30
CA GLU A 69 -7.58 3.68 -1.71
C GLU A 69 -8.50 2.45 -1.60
N ALA A 70 -8.59 1.62 -2.64
CA ALA A 70 -9.39 0.39 -2.61
C ALA A 70 -8.91 -0.59 -1.53
N LEU A 71 -7.60 -0.84 -1.45
CA LEU A 71 -7.00 -1.70 -0.43
C LEU A 71 -7.18 -1.13 0.99
N PHE A 72 -7.10 0.19 1.14
CA PHE A 72 -7.32 0.87 2.40
C PHE A 72 -8.79 0.77 2.85
N ASN A 73 -9.73 1.08 1.95
CA ASN A 73 -11.16 1.04 2.23
C ASN A 73 -11.61 -0.37 2.62
N TYR A 74 -11.09 -1.40 1.96
CA TYR A 74 -11.33 -2.79 2.34
C TYR A 74 -10.94 -3.08 3.79
N ARG A 75 -9.80 -2.55 4.27
CA ARG A 75 -9.39 -2.72 5.68
C ARG A 75 -10.20 -1.86 6.63
N LEU A 76 -10.53 -0.65 6.20
CA LEU A 76 -11.38 0.26 6.96
C LEU A 76 -12.75 -0.35 7.24
N ASP A 77 -13.32 -1.10 6.28
CA ASP A 77 -14.60 -1.79 6.44
C ASP A 77 -14.56 -2.96 7.44
N ARG A 78 -13.37 -3.43 7.83
CA ARG A 78 -13.19 -4.46 8.87
C ARG A 78 -13.08 -3.88 10.28
N VAL A 79 -13.05 -2.56 10.42
CA VAL A 79 -13.02 -1.90 11.73
C VAL A 79 -14.36 -2.10 12.43
N GLU A 80 -14.31 -2.62 13.65
CA GLU A 80 -15.49 -2.82 14.49
C GLU A 80 -15.86 -1.49 15.17
N TYR A 81 -16.50 -0.59 14.43
CA TYR A 81 -16.81 0.78 14.89
C TYR A 81 -17.63 0.86 16.18
N SER A 82 -18.44 -0.15 16.48
CA SER A 82 -19.15 -0.26 17.76
C SER A 82 -18.19 -0.39 18.95
N LEU A 83 -17.10 -1.16 18.80
CA LEU A 83 -16.07 -1.30 19.82
C LEU A 83 -15.22 -0.03 19.93
N VAL A 84 -14.91 0.60 18.78
CA VAL A 84 -14.22 1.89 18.77
C VAL A 84 -15.02 2.92 19.57
N ASP A 85 -16.31 3.01 19.31
CA ASP A 85 -17.21 3.92 20.00
C ASP A 85 -17.28 3.65 21.51
N TRP A 86 -17.46 2.39 21.92
CA TRP A 86 -17.43 2.00 23.35
C TRP A 86 -16.12 2.39 24.04
N ALA A 87 -14.99 2.17 23.38
CA ALA A 87 -13.68 2.51 23.91
C ALA A 87 -13.51 4.04 24.07
N LEU A 88 -13.94 4.82 23.08
CA LEU A 88 -13.86 6.29 23.14
C LEU A 88 -14.78 6.88 24.22
N ARG A 89 -15.93 6.24 24.50
CA ARG A 89 -16.79 6.59 25.64
C ARG A 89 -16.16 6.27 27.00
N GLY A 90 -15.13 5.41 27.03
CA GLY A 90 -14.48 4.95 28.25
C GLY A 90 -15.30 3.90 29.01
N GLU A 91 -16.18 3.19 28.32
CA GLU A 91 -17.07 2.18 28.91
C GLU A 91 -16.37 0.82 29.07
N HIS A 92 -15.47 0.48 28.14
CA HIS A 92 -14.82 -0.82 28.07
C HIS A 92 -13.33 -0.72 27.71
N ALA A 93 -12.54 -1.67 28.21
CA ALA A 93 -11.18 -1.89 27.72
C ALA A 93 -11.24 -2.82 26.51
N VAL A 94 -10.57 -2.43 25.43
CA VAL A 94 -10.46 -3.26 24.22
C VAL A 94 -9.04 -3.81 24.15
N TYR A 95 -8.91 -5.11 23.89
CA TYR A 95 -7.63 -5.78 23.82
C TYR A 95 -7.55 -6.67 22.57
N LEU A 96 -6.31 -6.92 22.10
CA LEU A 96 -6.10 -7.85 20.99
C LEU A 96 -6.38 -9.26 21.48
N LYS A 97 -7.23 -10.01 20.78
CA LYS A 97 -7.39 -11.43 21.06
C LYS A 97 -6.04 -12.12 20.84
N ALA A 98 -5.46 -12.73 21.88
CA ALA A 98 -4.44 -13.74 21.65
C ALA A 98 -5.11 -14.85 20.83
N SER A 99 -4.53 -15.19 19.68
CA SER A 99 -5.10 -16.20 18.79
C SER A 99 -5.12 -17.57 19.46
N ASP A 100 -6.20 -17.92 20.15
CA ASP A 100 -6.43 -19.26 20.75
C ASP A 100 -6.96 -20.29 19.74
N ALA A 101 -6.80 -20.05 18.43
CA ALA A 101 -7.16 -21.02 17.41
C ALA A 101 -5.96 -21.24 16.50
N ALA A 102 -5.57 -22.50 16.34
CA ALA A 102 -5.06 -22.97 15.06
C ALA A 102 -5.94 -22.35 13.97
N ALA A 103 -5.32 -21.72 12.97
CA ALA A 103 -6.04 -21.20 11.81
C ALA A 103 -7.12 -22.21 11.41
N PRO A 104 -8.38 -21.79 11.21
CA PRO A 104 -9.34 -22.71 10.64
C PRO A 104 -8.68 -23.24 9.37
N ASN A 105 -8.57 -24.57 9.28
CA ASN A 105 -8.45 -25.29 8.02
C ASN A 105 -9.75 -25.06 7.22
N ASP A 106 -10.10 -23.81 6.95
CA ASP A 106 -11.09 -23.45 5.96
C ASP A 106 -10.38 -23.56 4.62
N GLU A 107 -10.36 -24.81 4.16
CA GLU A 107 -10.49 -25.24 2.77
C GLU A 107 -10.26 -24.15 1.71
N ASP A 108 -9.12 -24.27 1.02
CA ASP A 108 -9.04 -24.24 -0.45
C ASP A 108 -9.66 -23.06 -1.22
N ASP A 109 -9.74 -21.84 -0.66
CA ASP A 109 -9.90 -20.62 -1.45
C ASP A 109 -8.58 -19.84 -1.47
N TYR A 110 -7.72 -20.23 -2.41
CA TYR A 110 -6.33 -19.76 -2.54
C TYR A 110 -6.22 -18.31 -3.04
N SER A 111 -7.35 -17.70 -3.42
CA SER A 111 -7.44 -16.29 -3.80
C SER A 111 -7.81 -15.46 -2.58
N THR A 112 -6.94 -14.50 -2.22
CA THR A 112 -7.29 -13.57 -1.14
C THR A 112 -8.17 -12.45 -1.70
N PRO A 113 -9.15 -11.95 -0.93
CA PRO A 113 -9.94 -10.79 -1.35
C PRO A 113 -9.06 -9.60 -1.75
N GLU A 114 -7.92 -9.41 -1.07
CA GLU A 114 -6.91 -8.42 -1.40
C GLU A 114 -6.31 -8.58 -2.80
N THR A 115 -6.05 -9.81 -3.26
CA THR A 115 -5.62 -10.06 -4.65
C THR A 115 -6.67 -9.61 -5.65
N GLY A 116 -7.94 -9.97 -5.41
CA GLY A 116 -9.06 -9.60 -6.28
C GLY A 116 -9.24 -8.08 -6.38
N ILE A 117 -9.20 -7.38 -5.24
CA ILE A 117 -9.31 -5.91 -5.17
C ILE A 117 -8.14 -5.24 -5.90
N LEU A 118 -6.90 -5.72 -5.66
CA LEU A 118 -5.72 -5.19 -6.31
C LEU A 118 -5.80 -5.39 -7.83
N TRP A 119 -6.15 -6.59 -8.28
CA TRP A 119 -6.27 -6.89 -9.70
C TRP A 119 -7.36 -6.08 -10.39
N GLN A 120 -8.55 -5.97 -9.78
CA GLN A 120 -9.63 -5.16 -10.32
C GLN A 120 -9.19 -3.71 -10.51
N SER A 121 -8.54 -3.13 -9.50
CA SER A 121 -8.05 -1.75 -9.55
C SER A 121 -6.95 -1.56 -10.61
N ILE A 122 -6.07 -2.56 -10.80
CA ILE A 122 -5.07 -2.56 -11.88
C ILE A 122 -5.76 -2.65 -13.26
N ALA A 123 -6.81 -3.45 -13.39
CA ALA A 123 -7.53 -3.66 -14.64
C ALA A 123 -8.38 -2.47 -15.08
N GLU A 124 -8.76 -1.59 -14.15
CA GLU A 124 -9.50 -0.37 -14.43
C GLU A 124 -8.61 0.78 -14.93
N ASP A 125 -7.29 0.71 -14.74
CA ASP A 125 -6.33 1.73 -15.21
C ASP A 125 -5.36 1.18 -16.27
N ASP A 126 -5.54 1.62 -17.52
CA ASP A 126 -4.71 1.20 -18.66
C ASP A 126 -3.21 1.47 -18.47
N ARG A 127 -2.84 2.56 -17.78
CA ARG A 127 -1.45 2.94 -17.56
C ARG A 127 -0.80 2.00 -16.55
N LEU A 128 -1.50 1.69 -15.47
CA LEU A 128 -1.03 0.76 -14.45
C LEU A 128 -0.98 -0.67 -15.00
N MET A 129 -2.02 -1.10 -15.71
CA MET A 129 -2.03 -2.39 -16.41
C MET A 129 -0.84 -2.53 -17.36
N PHE A 130 -0.56 -1.51 -18.18
CA PHE A 130 0.61 -1.52 -19.07
C PHE A 130 1.92 -1.66 -18.28
N ARG A 131 2.07 -0.94 -17.17
CA ARG A 131 3.29 -0.99 -16.32
C ARG A 131 3.49 -2.37 -15.70
N VAL A 132 2.43 -2.91 -15.10
CA VAL A 132 2.42 -4.25 -14.49
C VAL A 132 2.75 -5.32 -15.53
N LYS A 133 2.17 -5.24 -16.74
CA LYS A 133 2.54 -6.13 -17.86
C LYS A 133 3.97 -5.92 -18.36
N SER A 134 4.51 -4.71 -18.30
CA SER A 134 5.92 -4.46 -18.62
C SER A 134 6.83 -5.17 -17.64
N ILE A 135 6.57 -5.04 -16.33
CA ILE A 135 7.30 -5.76 -15.28
C ILE A 135 7.20 -7.28 -15.52
N GLY A 136 6.00 -7.79 -15.83
CA GLY A 136 5.82 -9.20 -16.16
C GLY A 136 6.67 -9.66 -17.35
N ARG A 137 6.81 -8.85 -18.39
CA ARG A 137 7.66 -9.15 -19.56
C ARG A 137 9.15 -9.06 -19.24
N ASP A 138 9.57 -8.14 -18.39
CA ASP A 138 10.99 -7.98 -18.04
C ASP A 138 11.50 -9.16 -17.17
N TRP A 139 10.59 -9.83 -16.45
CA TRP A 139 10.89 -10.89 -15.48
C TRP A 139 10.20 -12.24 -15.79
N HIS A 140 9.83 -12.48 -17.04
CA HIS A 140 8.97 -13.61 -17.46
C HIS A 140 9.62 -15.00 -17.39
N GLU A 141 10.81 -15.18 -16.82
CA GLU A 141 11.45 -16.50 -16.79
C GLU A 141 10.66 -17.47 -15.91
N THR A 142 10.10 -16.99 -14.78
CA THR A 142 9.19 -17.77 -13.93
C THR A 142 8.06 -16.90 -13.33
N PRO A 143 6.88 -17.48 -13.02
CA PRO A 143 5.81 -16.79 -12.30
C PRO A 143 6.27 -16.24 -10.94
N ASP A 144 7.19 -16.92 -10.27
CA ASP A 144 7.74 -16.50 -8.98
C ASP A 144 8.60 -15.24 -9.07
N GLN A 145 9.39 -15.09 -10.15
CA GLN A 145 10.16 -13.88 -10.39
C GLN A 145 9.22 -12.68 -10.62
N VAL A 146 8.19 -12.86 -11.45
CA VAL A 146 7.17 -11.82 -11.68
C VAL A 146 6.43 -11.49 -10.37
N ALA A 147 6.05 -12.49 -9.59
CA ALA A 147 5.39 -12.30 -8.30
C ALA A 147 6.26 -11.47 -7.35
N ASN A 148 7.55 -11.79 -7.25
CA ASN A 148 8.50 -11.01 -6.46
C ASN A 148 8.67 -9.58 -6.98
N ALA A 149 8.74 -9.39 -8.30
CA ALA A 149 8.86 -8.07 -8.91
C ALA A 149 7.64 -7.20 -8.62
N LEU A 150 6.44 -7.77 -8.76
CA LEU A 150 5.19 -7.08 -8.43
C LEU A 150 5.10 -6.76 -6.93
N ARG A 151 5.42 -7.72 -6.06
CA ARG A 151 5.45 -7.50 -4.62
C ARG A 151 6.37 -6.34 -4.25
N LEU A 152 7.60 -6.36 -4.76
CA LEU A 152 8.56 -5.29 -4.53
C LEU A 152 8.07 -3.96 -5.09
N TYR A 153 7.53 -3.96 -6.29
CA TYR A 153 7.07 -2.75 -6.97
C TYR A 153 6.01 -2.00 -6.17
N PHE A 154 4.98 -2.72 -5.70
CA PHE A 154 3.93 -2.12 -4.87
C PHE A 154 4.45 -1.76 -3.48
N THR A 155 5.27 -2.63 -2.85
CA THR A 155 5.80 -2.38 -1.49
C THR A 155 6.74 -1.18 -1.44
N PHE A 156 7.64 -1.00 -2.42
CA PHE A 156 8.56 0.15 -2.44
C PHE A 156 7.84 1.47 -2.74
N ARG A 157 6.68 1.43 -3.40
CA ARG A 157 5.88 2.62 -3.65
C ARG A 157 5.09 3.05 -2.42
N THR A 158 4.65 2.14 -1.55
CA THR A 158 3.86 2.49 -0.36
C THR A 158 4.50 3.59 0.51
N PRO A 159 5.80 3.56 0.85
CA PRO A 159 6.44 4.64 1.60
C PRO A 159 6.58 5.95 0.81
N LEU A 160 6.67 5.90 -0.52
CA LEU A 160 6.81 7.09 -1.36
C LEU A 160 5.50 7.88 -1.43
N LEU A 161 4.37 7.20 -1.29
CA LEU A 161 3.02 7.76 -1.36
C LEU A 161 2.58 8.36 -0.02
N MET A 162 3.20 7.94 1.09
CA MET A 162 2.82 8.30 2.47
C MET A 162 3.81 9.26 3.15
N ARG A 163 4.77 9.81 2.41
CA ARG A 163 5.85 10.67 2.93
C ARG A 163 5.46 12.12 3.20
N THR A 164 4.18 12.49 3.04
CA THR A 164 3.73 13.78 3.53
C THR A 164 3.69 13.72 5.07
N PRO A 165 4.26 14.70 5.78
CA PRO A 165 4.22 14.74 7.25
C PRO A 165 2.77 14.82 7.81
N GLU A 166 1.80 15.02 6.93
CA GLU A 166 0.37 15.12 7.19
C GLU A 166 -0.35 13.76 7.15
N SER A 167 0.25 12.73 6.54
CA SER A 167 -0.38 11.41 6.46
C SER A 167 -0.35 10.68 7.80
N CYS A 168 -1.51 10.12 8.18
CA CYS A 168 -1.59 9.29 9.37
C CYS A 168 -0.92 7.92 9.15
N PHE A 169 -0.24 7.40 10.18
CA PHE A 169 0.30 6.04 10.20
C PHE A 169 -0.75 4.96 9.84
N LEU A 170 -2.04 5.19 10.15
CA LEU A 170 -3.12 4.24 9.87
C LEU A 170 -3.18 3.84 8.39
N PHE A 171 -2.97 4.80 7.46
CA PHE A 171 -2.96 4.52 6.02
C PHE A 171 -1.82 3.58 5.64
N HIS A 172 -0.62 3.85 6.15
CA HIS A 172 0.55 3.02 5.92
C HIS A 172 0.33 1.59 6.43
N GLU A 173 -0.15 1.44 7.67
CA GLU A 173 -0.36 0.13 8.28
C GLU A 173 -1.43 -0.66 7.53
N PHE A 174 -2.57 -0.05 7.20
CA PHE A 174 -3.65 -0.75 6.49
C PHE A 174 -3.22 -1.19 5.09
N ILE A 175 -2.51 -0.34 4.35
CA ILE A 175 -2.01 -0.72 3.03
C ILE A 175 -0.95 -1.82 3.15
N SER A 176 -0.02 -1.70 4.10
CA SER A 176 1.03 -2.71 4.32
C SER A 176 0.42 -4.06 4.67
N MET A 177 -0.53 -4.09 5.61
CA MET A 177 -1.28 -5.29 5.97
C MET A 177 -2.02 -5.90 4.77
N SER A 178 -2.60 -5.08 3.90
CA SER A 178 -3.27 -5.57 2.68
C SER A 178 -2.28 -6.16 1.69
N LEU A 179 -1.17 -5.47 1.40
CA LEU A 179 -0.13 -5.95 0.48
C LEU A 179 0.55 -7.23 0.97
N GLU A 180 0.72 -7.40 2.26
CA GLU A 180 1.23 -8.64 2.87
C GLU A 180 0.30 -9.84 2.63
N ARG A 181 -1.01 -9.61 2.44
CA ARG A 181 -2.00 -10.66 2.19
C ARG A 181 -2.33 -10.88 0.72
N VAL A 182 -1.76 -10.10 -0.19
CA VAL A 182 -1.92 -10.33 -1.63
C VAL A 182 -1.23 -11.64 -1.99
N ASN A 183 -1.93 -12.51 -2.71
CA ASN A 183 -1.34 -13.67 -3.38
C ASN A 183 -0.63 -13.19 -4.66
N TRP A 184 0.66 -12.90 -4.52
CA TRP A 184 1.46 -12.36 -5.61
C TRP A 184 1.68 -13.34 -6.77
N VAL A 185 1.62 -14.66 -6.52
CA VAL A 185 1.76 -15.69 -7.56
C VAL A 185 0.50 -15.74 -8.42
N GLU A 186 -0.67 -15.65 -7.79
CA GLU A 186 -1.95 -15.50 -8.51
C GLU A 186 -1.96 -14.21 -9.34
N LEU A 187 -1.57 -13.08 -8.74
CA LEU A 187 -1.46 -11.81 -9.47
C LEU A 187 -0.49 -11.92 -10.66
N ALA A 188 0.68 -12.53 -10.47
CA ALA A 188 1.64 -12.77 -11.55
C ALA A 188 1.05 -13.65 -12.67
N SER A 189 0.27 -14.67 -12.31
CA SER A 189 -0.41 -15.54 -13.26
C SER A 189 -1.42 -14.77 -14.11
N LEU A 190 -2.20 -13.87 -13.49
CA LEU A 190 -3.13 -12.97 -14.19
C LEU A 190 -2.39 -12.01 -15.13
N VAL A 191 -1.24 -11.49 -14.73
CA VAL A 191 -0.41 -10.58 -15.54
C VAL A 191 0.20 -11.27 -16.74
N LEU A 192 0.64 -12.51 -16.57
CA LEU A 192 1.25 -13.35 -17.61
C LEU A 192 0.23 -14.07 -18.51
N ASP A 193 -1.06 -14.00 -18.18
CA ASP A 193 -2.14 -14.73 -18.87
C ASP A 193 -1.92 -16.25 -18.87
N ILE A 194 -1.49 -16.79 -17.72
CA ILE A 194 -1.28 -18.22 -17.49
C ILE A 194 -2.23 -18.75 -16.40
N PRO A 195 -2.60 -20.04 -16.44
CA PRO A 195 -3.43 -20.61 -15.40
C PRO A 195 -2.69 -20.63 -14.05
N TYR A 196 -3.30 -20.02 -13.04
CA TYR A 196 -2.80 -20.09 -11.66
C TYR A 196 -2.89 -21.54 -11.14
N GLN A 197 -1.83 -21.99 -10.45
CA GLN A 197 -1.80 -23.27 -9.76
C GLN A 197 -2.04 -23.07 -8.26
N PRO A 198 -3.17 -23.58 -7.71
CA PRO A 198 -3.46 -23.48 -6.29
C PRO A 198 -2.35 -24.10 -5.43
N GLY A 199 -1.97 -23.42 -4.35
CA GLY A 199 -0.89 -23.85 -3.45
C GLY A 199 0.52 -23.47 -3.92
N ALA A 200 0.66 -22.81 -5.07
CA ALA A 200 1.93 -22.18 -5.45
C ALA A 200 2.21 -21.03 -4.47
N MET A 201 3.24 -21.20 -3.65
CA MET A 201 3.75 -20.18 -2.73
C MET A 201 4.91 -19.45 -3.40
N LEU A 202 5.04 -18.16 -3.10
CA LEU A 202 6.24 -17.40 -3.44
C LEU A 202 7.46 -18.15 -2.89
N SER A 203 8.34 -18.61 -3.77
CA SER A 203 9.60 -19.21 -3.35
C SER A 203 10.45 -18.18 -2.59
N GLU A 204 10.79 -18.48 -1.34
CA GLU A 204 11.79 -17.73 -0.56
C GLU A 204 13.22 -17.96 -1.11
N GLU A 205 13.42 -18.93 -2.02
CA GLU A 205 14.72 -19.32 -2.56
C GLU A 205 15.18 -18.47 -3.76
N ALA A 206 14.61 -17.27 -3.95
CA ALA A 206 15.21 -16.31 -4.87
C ALA A 206 16.67 -16.10 -4.45
N LYS A 207 17.62 -16.36 -5.35
CA LYS A 207 19.04 -16.15 -5.03
C LYS A 207 19.20 -14.67 -4.68
N ASP A 208 19.94 -14.35 -3.61
CA ASP A 208 20.11 -12.97 -3.14
C ASP A 208 20.46 -11.98 -4.28
N GLY A 209 21.25 -12.41 -5.27
CA GLY A 209 21.60 -11.60 -6.44
C GLY A 209 20.43 -11.29 -7.41
N ASP A 210 19.42 -12.15 -7.50
CA ASP A 210 18.24 -11.93 -8.35
C ASP A 210 17.33 -10.86 -7.73
N TYR A 211 17.22 -10.86 -6.40
CA TYR A 211 16.45 -9.86 -5.65
C TYR A 211 17.08 -8.47 -5.73
N GLU A 212 18.41 -8.37 -5.59
CA GLU A 212 19.15 -7.11 -5.74
C GLU A 212 19.06 -6.56 -7.17
N ALA A 213 19.19 -7.42 -8.18
CA ALA A 213 18.98 -7.04 -9.59
C ALA A 213 17.58 -6.49 -9.82
N MET A 214 16.57 -7.13 -9.23
CA MET A 214 15.18 -6.71 -9.32
C MET A 214 14.93 -5.37 -8.64
N GLN A 215 15.49 -5.16 -7.44
CA GLN A 215 15.44 -3.87 -6.75
C GLN A 215 16.09 -2.76 -7.57
N LEU A 216 17.26 -3.01 -8.16
CA LEU A 216 17.95 -2.05 -9.01
C LEU A 216 17.14 -1.70 -10.26
N ALA A 217 16.58 -2.70 -10.93
CA ALA A 217 15.74 -2.51 -12.11
C ALA A 217 14.49 -1.68 -11.79
N LEU A 218 13.81 -1.99 -10.67
CA LEU A 218 12.65 -1.24 -10.20
C LEU A 218 13.03 0.19 -9.81
N LEU A 219 14.17 0.40 -9.15
CA LEU A 219 14.67 1.74 -8.83
C LEU A 219 14.95 2.54 -10.11
N LYS A 220 15.60 1.93 -11.11
CA LYS A 220 15.85 2.57 -12.40
C LYS A 220 14.54 2.94 -13.11
N GLU A 221 13.54 2.05 -13.11
CA GLU A 221 12.21 2.34 -13.64
C GLU A 221 11.58 3.54 -12.93
N MET A 222 11.57 3.54 -11.60
CA MET A 222 10.98 4.63 -10.82
C MET A 222 11.66 5.97 -11.09
N VAL A 223 12.98 5.99 -11.16
CA VAL A 223 13.76 7.21 -11.45
C VAL A 223 13.50 7.69 -12.89
N TRP A 224 13.52 6.79 -13.87
CA TRP A 224 13.23 7.12 -15.26
C TRP A 224 11.80 7.65 -15.41
N ARG A 225 10.84 7.05 -14.70
CA ARG A 225 9.47 7.50 -14.70
C ARG A 225 9.32 8.88 -14.08
N GLY A 226 10.04 9.16 -12.98
CA GLY A 226 10.12 10.50 -12.43
C GLY A 226 10.59 11.54 -13.47
N TYR A 227 11.60 11.20 -14.28
CA TYR A 227 12.03 12.06 -15.39
C TYR A 227 10.91 12.33 -16.40
N VAL A 228 10.20 11.29 -16.84
CA VAL A 228 9.09 11.41 -17.80
C VAL A 228 7.94 12.24 -17.22
N ASP A 229 7.50 11.92 -16.00
CA ASP A 229 6.37 12.58 -15.36
C ASP A 229 6.68 14.06 -15.09
N PHE A 230 7.85 14.40 -14.53
CA PHE A 230 8.23 15.81 -14.34
C PHE A 230 8.40 16.55 -15.67
N GLY A 231 8.87 15.87 -16.72
CA GLY A 231 8.93 16.42 -18.07
C GLY A 231 7.54 16.75 -18.63
N GLU A 232 6.59 15.82 -18.50
CA GLU A 232 5.18 16.04 -18.89
C GLU A 232 4.55 17.17 -18.08
N PHE A 233 4.69 17.15 -16.74
CA PHE A 233 4.18 18.17 -15.84
C PHE A 233 4.75 19.55 -16.10
N SER A 234 6.01 19.66 -16.54
CA SER A 234 6.59 20.96 -16.91
C SER A 234 5.81 21.66 -18.03
N ASN A 235 5.11 20.91 -18.89
CA ASN A 235 4.33 21.47 -19.99
C ASN A 235 2.90 21.85 -19.58
N HIS A 236 2.53 21.74 -18.30
CA HIS A 236 1.17 22.03 -17.85
C HIS A 236 0.86 23.54 -17.94
N PRO A 237 -0.21 23.95 -18.65
CA PRO A 237 -0.46 25.36 -19.01
C PRO A 237 -0.78 26.27 -17.83
N LEU A 238 -1.13 25.71 -16.67
CA LEU A 238 -1.47 26.46 -15.45
C LEU A 238 -0.28 26.64 -14.49
N PHE A 239 0.90 26.14 -14.82
CA PHE A 239 2.03 26.19 -13.90
C PHE A 239 2.70 27.55 -13.91
N SER A 240 3.05 28.03 -12.72
CA SER A 240 3.87 29.23 -12.58
C SER A 240 5.27 28.97 -13.17
N ARG A 241 5.96 30.03 -13.59
CA ARG A 241 7.34 29.91 -14.10
C ARG A 241 8.27 29.22 -13.09
N GLN A 242 8.10 29.51 -11.80
CA GLN A 242 8.90 28.87 -10.73
C GLN A 242 8.64 27.37 -10.65
N LEU A 243 7.38 26.95 -10.77
CA LEU A 243 7.01 25.54 -10.74
C LEU A 243 7.51 24.81 -12.00
N HIS A 244 7.44 25.46 -13.16
CA HIS A 244 8.00 24.96 -14.40
C HIS A 244 9.52 24.71 -14.29
N GLU A 245 10.28 25.69 -13.79
CA GLU A 245 11.72 25.56 -13.55
C GLU A 245 12.03 24.45 -12.54
N LEU A 246 11.22 24.31 -11.48
CA LEU A 246 11.36 23.23 -10.51
C LEU A 246 11.13 21.84 -11.14
N CYS A 247 10.08 21.66 -11.94
CA CYS A 247 9.80 20.42 -12.65
C CYS A 247 10.95 20.04 -13.59
N LEU A 248 11.47 20.99 -14.37
CA LEU A 248 12.62 20.74 -15.25
C LEU A 248 13.88 20.36 -14.46
N ASN A 249 14.13 21.02 -13.33
CA ASN A 249 15.25 20.67 -12.47
C ASN A 249 15.12 19.26 -11.90
N LEU A 250 13.93 18.88 -11.42
CA LEU A 250 13.66 17.52 -10.92
C LEU A 250 13.79 16.47 -12.03
N ALA A 251 13.29 16.77 -13.23
CA ALA A 251 13.49 15.91 -14.40
C ALA A 251 14.99 15.73 -14.69
N GLY A 252 15.77 16.81 -14.67
CA GLY A 252 17.23 16.75 -14.84
C GLY A 252 17.92 15.90 -13.78
N VAL A 253 17.51 16.01 -12.50
CA VAL A 253 18.01 15.15 -11.42
C VAL A 253 17.69 13.68 -11.71
N CYS A 254 16.45 13.35 -12.04
CA CYS A 254 16.04 11.99 -12.38
C CYS A 254 16.84 11.42 -13.57
N TYR A 255 17.02 12.20 -14.65
CA TYR A 255 17.80 11.77 -15.80
C TYR A 255 19.26 11.46 -15.43
N ASN A 256 19.90 12.34 -14.65
CA ASN A 256 21.28 12.16 -14.19
C ASN A 256 21.41 10.96 -13.24
N THR A 257 20.47 10.79 -12.30
CA THR A 257 20.43 9.64 -11.40
C THR A 257 20.26 8.34 -12.18
N HIS A 258 19.38 8.30 -13.18
CA HIS A 258 19.21 7.13 -14.04
C HIS A 258 20.52 6.80 -14.79
N GLY A 259 21.21 7.82 -15.33
CA GLY A 259 22.53 7.65 -15.95
C GLY A 259 23.58 7.08 -14.98
N ALA A 260 23.62 7.58 -13.74
CA ALA A 260 24.53 7.08 -12.71
C ALA A 260 24.21 5.63 -12.31
N LEU A 261 22.93 5.28 -12.14
CA LEU A 261 22.49 3.91 -11.84
C LEU A 261 22.90 2.93 -12.96
N ARG A 262 22.76 3.36 -14.21
CA ARG A 262 23.21 2.57 -15.38
C ARG A 262 24.72 2.34 -15.38
N GLN A 263 25.52 3.36 -15.07
CA GLN A 263 26.98 3.20 -14.96
C GLN A 263 27.39 2.25 -13.82
N LEU A 264 26.68 2.29 -12.69
CA LEU A 264 26.92 1.38 -11.57
C LEU A 264 26.60 -0.08 -11.93
N GLU A 265 25.54 -0.30 -12.71
CA GLU A 265 25.18 -1.62 -13.25
C GLU A 265 26.21 -2.13 -14.27
N GLU A 266 26.59 -1.29 -15.25
CA GLU A 266 27.57 -1.62 -16.29
C GLU A 266 28.98 -1.90 -15.72
N SER A 267 29.31 -1.33 -14.56
CA SER A 267 30.59 -1.57 -13.87
C SER A 267 30.61 -2.83 -12.99
N HIS A 268 29.51 -3.61 -12.93
CA HIS A 268 29.32 -4.74 -12.01
C HIS A 268 29.52 -4.44 -10.51
N SER A 269 29.74 -3.17 -10.15
CA SER A 269 30.05 -2.75 -8.78
C SER A 269 28.96 -3.08 -7.76
N ILE A 270 27.71 -3.21 -8.23
CA ILE A 270 26.54 -3.55 -7.42
C ILE A 270 26.50 -5.06 -7.10
N TYR A 271 26.94 -5.91 -8.03
CA TYR A 271 26.86 -7.37 -7.90
C TYR A 271 28.13 -8.00 -7.33
N ASP A 272 29.28 -7.31 -7.42
CA ASP A 272 30.60 -7.81 -7.00
C ASP A 272 30.82 -7.81 -5.47
N GLN A 273 29.95 -7.16 -4.68
CA GLN A 273 30.13 -7.09 -3.22
C GLN A 273 29.89 -8.44 -2.52
N HIS A 274 29.13 -9.36 -3.13
CA HIS A 274 28.88 -10.69 -2.57
C HIS A 274 29.94 -11.74 -2.92
N ILE A 275 30.76 -11.51 -3.96
CA ILE A 275 31.81 -12.45 -4.36
C ILE A 275 33.04 -12.34 -3.44
N ARG A 276 33.23 -11.22 -2.73
CA ARG A 276 34.40 -10.99 -1.87
C ARG A 276 34.23 -11.40 -0.40
N GLN A 277 33.09 -12.00 -0.02
CA GLN A 277 32.83 -12.46 1.35
C GLN A 277 32.77 -14.00 1.51
N LYS A 278 33.22 -14.78 0.51
CA LYS A 278 33.54 -16.20 0.65
C LYS A 278 35.05 -16.43 0.57
#